data_AF-A0A927MSW7-F1
#
_entry.id   AF-A0A927MSW7-F1
#
_cell.length_a   1.000
_cell.length_b   1.000
_cell.length_c   1.000
_cell.angle_alpha   90.00
_cell.angle_beta   90.00
_cell.angle_gamma   90.00
#
_symmetry.space_group_name_H-M   'P 1'
#
loop_
_entity.id
_entity.type
_entity.pdbx_description
1 polymer ?
#
loop_
_entity_poly.entity_id
_entity_poly.type
_entity_poly.pdbx_seq_one_letter_code
_entity_poly.pdbx_strand_id
1 'polypeptide(L)'
;MVAVGQLTPLSLAVLELLHERPMHPYEMHQTMRVRHTDRVVNLKAGSLYHSVERLERLGLVEITETVRAGRRPERTVYAVTDAGREAFAAQVADRLGTPTKEFPGYPLALSLAHALDRRTALVELTRRQQELEHTVDFYRLATERLRDMGLEERFWLDVKYLLTMREAELAWTANLIAEIESGRLDWKPDKRSELSEVIGPFDTPTSGRRTAKPTATKPTAGNGDTSTNGTTNDRLAPDGGPGAGSSNGAGPDHHTKETSG
;
A
#
# COMPACT_ATOMS: atom_id res chain seq x y z
N MET A 1 -7.89 15.84 -12.39
CA MET A 1 -7.38 14.66 -11.65
C MET A 1 -8.29 14.44 -10.46
N VAL A 2 -9.16 13.43 -10.52
CA VAL A 2 -10.06 13.11 -9.39
C VAL A 2 -9.17 12.68 -8.23
N ALA A 3 -9.35 13.29 -7.05
CA ALA A 3 -8.66 12.88 -5.84
C ALA A 3 -9.21 11.51 -5.42
N VAL A 4 -8.67 10.43 -6.00
CA VAL A 4 -8.93 9.08 -5.52
C VAL A 4 -8.33 9.01 -4.12
N GLY A 5 -9.19 8.98 -3.09
CA GLY A 5 -8.74 8.78 -1.71
C GLY A 5 -7.83 7.55 -1.62
N GLN A 6 -6.87 7.57 -0.69
CA GLN A 6 -5.85 6.53 -0.52
C GLN A 6 -6.43 5.12 -0.68
N LEU A 7 -5.95 4.38 -1.68
CA LEU A 7 -6.36 3.00 -1.92
C LEU A 7 -5.81 2.12 -0.79
N THR A 8 -6.63 1.16 -0.35
CA THR A 8 -6.18 0.17 0.63
C THR A 8 -5.14 -0.76 -0.03
N PRO A 9 -4.25 -1.41 0.75
CA PRO A 9 -3.34 -2.42 0.22
C PRO A 9 -4.08 -3.53 -0.54
N LEU A 10 -5.26 -3.95 -0.06
CA LEU A 10 -6.08 -4.96 -0.72
C LEU A 10 -6.66 -4.46 -2.05
N SER A 11 -7.08 -3.19 -2.12
CA SER A 11 -7.52 -2.58 -3.37
C SER A 11 -6.40 -2.52 -4.41
N LEU A 12 -5.16 -2.23 -4.00
CA LEU A 12 -4.00 -2.24 -4.91
C LEU A 12 -3.67 -3.65 -5.40
N ALA A 13 -3.71 -4.66 -4.53
CA ALA A 13 -3.53 -6.05 -4.93
C ALA A 13 -4.63 -6.52 -5.90
N VAL A 14 -5.87 -6.07 -5.73
CA VAL A 14 -6.95 -6.35 -6.70
C VAL A 14 -6.66 -5.71 -8.06
N LEU A 15 -6.23 -4.44 -8.08
CA LEU A 15 -5.89 -3.75 -9.33
C LEU A 15 -4.69 -4.38 -10.04
N GLU A 16 -3.71 -4.89 -9.29
CA GLU A 16 -2.56 -5.63 -9.85
C GLU A 16 -3.01 -6.88 -10.60
N LEU A 17 -3.84 -7.73 -9.97
CA LEU A 17 -4.39 -8.91 -10.67
C LEU A 17 -5.22 -8.54 -11.89
N LEU A 18 -6.01 -7.47 -11.80
CA LEU A 18 -6.84 -7.01 -12.91
C LEU A 18 -6.04 -6.35 -14.05
N HIS A 19 -4.79 -5.93 -13.81
CA HIS A 19 -3.86 -5.56 -14.88
C HIS A 19 -3.41 -6.79 -15.68
N GLU A 20 -3.32 -7.96 -15.05
CA GLU A 20 -2.94 -9.18 -15.75
C GLU A 20 -4.06 -9.65 -16.69
N ARG A 21 -5.30 -9.64 -16.20
CA ARG A 21 -6.50 -10.04 -16.96
C ARG A 21 -7.79 -9.77 -16.18
N PRO A 22 -8.95 -9.76 -16.85
CA PRO A 22 -10.24 -9.81 -16.17
C PRO A 22 -10.38 -11.04 -15.26
N MET A 23 -10.92 -10.87 -14.07
CA MET A 23 -11.10 -11.94 -13.08
C MET A 23 -12.39 -11.80 -12.28
N HIS A 24 -12.91 -12.92 -11.78
CA HIS A 24 -13.95 -12.94 -10.76
C HIS A 24 -13.33 -12.78 -9.35
N PRO A 25 -13.98 -12.13 -8.36
CA PRO A 25 -13.38 -11.93 -7.03
C PRO A 25 -12.96 -13.22 -6.31
N TYR A 26 -13.73 -14.31 -6.45
CA TYR A 26 -13.31 -15.63 -5.95
C TYR A 26 -11.98 -16.10 -6.56
N GLU A 27 -11.78 -15.88 -7.85
CA GLU A 27 -10.54 -16.24 -8.54
C GLU A 27 -9.39 -15.37 -8.04
N MET A 28 -9.60 -14.06 -7.91
CA MET A 28 -8.61 -13.16 -7.29
C MET A 28 -8.18 -13.66 -5.91
N HIS A 29 -9.15 -14.05 -5.06
CA HIS A 29 -8.88 -14.59 -3.73
C HIS A 29 -8.00 -15.85 -3.78
N GLN A 30 -8.29 -16.78 -4.70
CA GLN A 30 -7.50 -18.00 -4.84
C GLN A 30 -6.08 -17.69 -5.35
N THR A 31 -5.97 -16.82 -6.36
CA THR A 31 -4.68 -16.40 -6.92
C THR A 31 -3.80 -15.74 -5.84
N MET A 32 -4.36 -14.81 -5.05
CA MET A 32 -3.64 -14.16 -3.96
C MET A 32 -3.16 -15.16 -2.88
N ARG A 33 -3.97 -16.18 -2.55
CA ARG A 33 -3.57 -17.24 -1.61
C ARG A 33 -2.43 -18.09 -2.14
N VAL A 34 -2.49 -18.48 -3.42
CA VAL A 34 -1.44 -19.28 -4.06
C VAL A 34 -0.13 -18.49 -4.16
N ARG A 35 -0.20 -17.18 -4.40
CA ARG A 35 0.96 -16.28 -4.48
C ARG A 35 1.45 -15.77 -3.12
N HIS A 36 0.82 -16.19 -2.02
CA HIS A 36 1.12 -15.72 -0.67
C HIS A 36 1.06 -14.19 -0.50
N THR A 37 0.17 -13.52 -1.24
CA THR A 37 -0.07 -12.06 -1.12
C THR A 37 -0.58 -11.69 0.27
N ASP A 38 -1.14 -12.65 1.01
CA ASP A 38 -1.56 -12.51 2.41
C ASP A 38 -0.43 -12.12 3.37
N ARG A 39 0.83 -12.21 2.93
CA ARG A 39 2.00 -11.71 3.69
C ARG A 39 2.11 -10.20 3.74
N VAL A 40 1.61 -9.52 2.72
CA VAL A 40 1.72 -8.06 2.56
C VAL A 40 0.35 -7.37 2.58
N VAL A 41 -0.73 -8.15 2.54
CA VAL A 41 -2.11 -7.66 2.56
C VAL A 41 -2.96 -8.51 3.48
N ASN A 42 -3.84 -7.88 4.27
CA ASN A 42 -4.84 -8.61 5.06
C ASN A 42 -5.93 -9.21 4.16
N LEU A 43 -5.75 -10.46 3.73
CA LEU A 43 -6.63 -11.15 2.80
C LEU A 43 -7.75 -11.89 3.54
N LYS A 44 -8.92 -11.26 3.63
CA LYS A 44 -10.18 -11.92 4.04
C LYS A 44 -11.15 -11.90 2.87
N ALA A 45 -11.85 -13.01 2.62
CA ALA A 45 -12.81 -13.12 1.52
C ALA A 45 -13.80 -11.95 1.50
N GLY A 46 -14.49 -11.67 2.61
CA GLY A 46 -15.43 -10.55 2.71
C GLY A 46 -14.79 -9.17 2.42
N SER A 47 -13.56 -8.95 2.91
CA SER A 47 -12.81 -7.71 2.63
C SER A 47 -12.43 -7.56 1.16
N LEU A 48 -12.17 -8.67 0.46
CA LEU A 48 -11.88 -8.66 -0.97
C LEU A 48 -13.11 -8.24 -1.78
N TYR A 49 -14.27 -8.87 -1.54
CA TYR A 49 -15.51 -8.49 -2.24
C TYR A 49 -15.85 -7.02 -2.01
N HIS A 50 -15.78 -6.54 -0.77
CA HIS A 50 -15.97 -5.12 -0.48
C HIS A 50 -14.93 -4.21 -1.14
N SER A 51 -13.69 -4.68 -1.32
CA SER A 51 -12.66 -3.92 -2.04
C SER A 51 -12.99 -3.80 -3.53
N VAL A 52 -13.48 -4.88 -4.16
CA VAL A 52 -13.92 -4.87 -5.56
C VAL A 52 -15.12 -3.94 -5.75
N GLU A 53 -16.16 -4.06 -4.93
CA GLU A 53 -17.35 -3.18 -4.95
C GLU A 53 -16.97 -1.69 -4.74
N ARG A 54 -15.97 -1.43 -3.90
CA ARG A 54 -15.46 -0.06 -3.72
C ARG A 54 -14.74 0.44 -4.97
N LEU A 55 -13.89 -0.37 -5.59
CA LEU A 55 -13.18 0.00 -6.81
C LEU A 55 -14.15 0.26 -7.97
N GLU A 56 -15.22 -0.54 -8.07
CA GLU A 56 -16.27 -0.36 -9.07
C GLU A 56 -17.01 0.97 -8.87
N ARG A 57 -17.46 1.25 -7.64
CA ARG A 57 -18.10 2.54 -7.30
C ARG A 57 -17.20 3.75 -7.56
N LEU A 58 -15.88 3.57 -7.52
CA LEU A 58 -14.90 4.60 -7.84
C LEU A 58 -14.60 4.70 -9.36
N GLY A 59 -15.19 3.84 -10.19
CA GLY A 59 -14.94 3.78 -11.64
C GLY A 59 -13.56 3.24 -12.00
N LEU A 60 -12.87 2.58 -11.06
CA LEU A 60 -11.51 2.06 -11.27
C LEU A 60 -11.52 0.63 -11.83
N VAL A 61 -12.63 -0.07 -11.68
CA VAL A 61 -12.90 -1.36 -12.34
C VAL A 61 -14.31 -1.32 -12.90
N GLU A 62 -14.58 -2.15 -13.89
CA GLU A 62 -15.88 -2.28 -14.54
C GLU A 62 -16.25 -3.75 -14.73
N ILE A 63 -17.55 -4.03 -14.84
CA ILE A 63 -18.05 -5.37 -15.14
C ILE A 63 -17.94 -5.61 -16.64
N THR A 64 -17.20 -6.65 -17.04
CA THR A 64 -17.03 -7.01 -18.46
C THR A 64 -17.90 -8.20 -18.88
N GLU A 65 -18.24 -9.09 -17.94
CA GLU A 65 -19.06 -10.25 -18.24
C GLU A 65 -19.85 -10.68 -16.99
N THR A 66 -21.11 -11.08 -17.21
CA THR A 66 -21.91 -11.79 -16.23
C THR A 66 -22.12 -13.21 -16.73
N VAL A 67 -21.27 -14.15 -16.28
CA VAL A 67 -21.33 -15.55 -16.70
C VAL A 67 -22.39 -16.27 -15.88
N ARG A 68 -23.45 -16.76 -16.54
CA ARG A 68 -24.46 -17.63 -15.91
C ARG A 68 -24.15 -19.10 -16.23
N ALA A 69 -23.53 -19.80 -15.29
CA ALA A 69 -23.27 -21.24 -15.41
C ALA A 69 -24.39 -22.07 -14.75
N GLY A 70 -25.44 -22.41 -15.51
CA GLY A 70 -26.52 -23.31 -15.08
C GLY A 70 -27.33 -22.79 -13.88
N ARG A 71 -27.56 -23.63 -12.85
CA ARG A 71 -28.30 -23.30 -11.60
C ARG A 71 -27.47 -22.55 -10.54
N ARG A 72 -26.23 -22.16 -10.84
CA ARG A 72 -25.36 -21.44 -9.89
C ARG A 72 -25.60 -19.91 -9.98
N PRO A 73 -25.31 -19.15 -8.92
CA PRO A 73 -25.40 -17.70 -8.96
C PRO A 73 -24.52 -17.12 -10.07
N GLU A 74 -24.96 -15.99 -10.63
CA GLU A 74 -24.24 -15.24 -11.66
C GLU A 74 -22.82 -14.91 -11.19
N ARG A 75 -21.83 -15.15 -12.07
CA ARG A 75 -20.43 -14.80 -11.83
C ARG A 75 -20.11 -13.50 -12.54
N THR A 76 -19.87 -12.45 -11.77
CA THR A 76 -19.46 -11.14 -12.28
C THR A 76 -17.95 -11.08 -12.44
N VAL A 77 -17.50 -10.91 -13.68
CA VAL A 77 -16.08 -10.73 -14.03
C VAL A 77 -15.81 -9.24 -14.14
N TYR A 78 -14.72 -8.80 -13.50
CA TYR A 78 -14.30 -7.40 -13.49
C TYR A 78 -13.05 -7.24 -14.34
N ALA A 79 -12.89 -6.07 -14.96
CA ALA A 79 -11.65 -5.61 -15.58
C ALA A 79 -11.26 -4.23 -15.05
N VAL A 80 -9.96 -3.90 -15.13
CA VAL A 80 -9.47 -2.57 -14.74
C VAL A 80 -9.71 -1.55 -15.85
N THR A 81 -10.21 -0.36 -15.49
CA THR A 81 -10.43 0.76 -16.41
C THR A 81 -9.12 1.55 -16.61
N ASP A 82 -9.08 2.48 -17.57
CA ASP A 82 -7.93 3.39 -17.72
C ASP A 82 -7.68 4.22 -16.45
N ALA A 83 -8.76 4.72 -15.83
CA ALA A 83 -8.67 5.42 -14.55
C ALA A 83 -8.13 4.52 -13.42
N GLY A 84 -8.47 3.22 -13.43
CA GLY A 84 -7.91 2.23 -12.51
C GLY A 84 -6.40 2.02 -12.69
N ARG A 85 -5.93 1.99 -13.95
CA ARG A 85 -4.49 1.89 -14.28
C ARG A 85 -3.71 3.10 -13.80
N GLU A 86 -4.22 4.30 -14.08
CA GLU A 86 -3.62 5.55 -13.62
C GLU A 86 -3.58 5.64 -12.08
N ALA A 87 -4.69 5.29 -11.42
CA ALA A 87 -4.79 5.29 -9.97
C ALA A 87 -3.81 4.29 -9.33
N PHE A 88 -3.66 3.09 -9.92
CA PHE A 88 -2.68 2.10 -9.46
C PHE A 88 -1.26 2.66 -9.51
N ALA A 89 -0.82 3.16 -10.66
CA ALA A 89 0.52 3.71 -10.84
C ALA A 89 0.80 4.89 -9.89
N ALA A 90 -0.16 5.82 -9.77
CA ALA A 90 -0.02 6.97 -8.88
C ALA A 90 0.09 6.57 -7.40
N GLN A 91 -0.68 5.57 -6.96
CA GLN A 91 -0.66 5.08 -5.59
C GLN A 91 0.61 4.29 -5.27
N VAL A 92 1.13 3.50 -6.21
CA VAL A 92 2.42 2.82 -6.04
C VAL A 92 3.55 3.86 -5.92
N ALA A 93 3.56 4.89 -6.78
CA ALA A 93 4.55 5.95 -6.72
C ALA A 93 4.49 6.74 -5.40
N ASP A 94 3.29 7.12 -4.94
CA ASP A 94 3.11 7.82 -3.65
C ASP A 94 3.60 6.97 -2.47
N ARG A 95 3.29 5.67 -2.44
CA ARG A 95 3.74 4.77 -1.37
C ARG A 95 5.24 4.56 -1.34
N LEU A 96 5.90 4.55 -2.50
CA LEU A 96 7.37 4.50 -2.57
C LEU A 96 8.00 5.83 -2.14
N GLY A 97 7.39 6.97 -2.48
CA GLY A 97 7.92 8.30 -2.20
C GLY A 97 7.60 8.85 -0.81
N THR A 98 6.53 8.36 -0.18
CA THR A 98 5.98 8.92 1.06
C THR A 98 6.04 7.90 2.19
N PRO A 99 6.97 8.07 3.16
CA PRO A 99 6.99 7.24 4.36
C PRO A 99 5.68 7.34 5.12
N THR A 100 5.05 6.20 5.38
CA THR A 100 3.84 6.13 6.19
C THR A 100 4.22 5.88 7.65
N LYS A 101 3.54 6.55 8.58
CA LYS A 101 3.69 6.24 9.99
C LYS A 101 3.06 4.88 10.28
N GLU A 102 3.92 3.88 10.45
CA GLU A 102 3.52 2.56 10.90
C GLU A 102 3.46 2.53 12.44
N PHE A 103 2.67 1.59 12.98
CA PHE A 103 2.63 1.31 14.42
C PHE A 103 3.05 -0.14 14.65
N PRO A 104 4.35 -0.48 14.50
CA PRO A 104 4.80 -1.86 14.59
C PRO A 104 4.69 -2.37 16.02
N GLY A 105 4.20 -3.61 16.20
CA GLY A 105 3.91 -4.15 17.53
C GLY A 105 5.16 -4.39 18.39
N TYR A 106 6.31 -4.66 17.78
CA TYR A 106 7.52 -4.99 18.54
C TYR A 106 8.17 -3.78 19.24
N PRO A 107 8.38 -2.62 18.59
CA PRO A 107 8.75 -1.38 19.28
C PRO A 107 7.82 -1.03 20.44
N LEU A 108 6.50 -1.23 20.29
CA LEU A 108 5.55 -1.05 21.39
C LEU A 108 5.84 -2.03 22.53
N ALA A 109 5.97 -3.33 22.24
CA ALA A 109 6.30 -4.33 23.26
C ALA A 109 7.62 -4.02 23.99
N LEU A 110 8.64 -3.56 23.26
CA LEU A 110 9.92 -3.14 23.82
C LEU A 110 9.78 -1.92 24.74
N SER A 111 8.99 -0.93 24.34
CA SER A 111 8.71 0.25 25.19
C SER A 111 8.03 -0.12 26.51
N LEU A 112 7.31 -1.25 26.53
CA LEU A 112 6.59 -1.77 27.68
C LEU A 112 7.31 -2.93 28.37
N ALA A 113 8.50 -3.34 27.89
CA ALA A 113 9.19 -4.55 28.36
C ALA A 113 9.62 -4.46 29.83
N HIS A 114 9.75 -3.24 30.38
CA HIS A 114 9.99 -2.98 31.79
C HIS A 114 8.92 -3.57 32.74
N ALA A 115 7.75 -3.93 32.20
CA ALA A 115 6.69 -4.61 32.94
C ALA A 115 6.96 -6.11 33.17
N LEU A 116 7.97 -6.69 32.51
CA LEU A 116 8.32 -8.11 32.61
C LEU A 116 9.54 -8.34 33.51
N ASP A 117 9.51 -9.41 34.29
CA ASP A 117 10.71 -9.90 34.97
C ASP A 117 11.74 -10.43 33.96
N ARG A 118 13.02 -10.46 34.37
CA ARG A 118 14.15 -10.86 33.50
C ARG A 118 13.95 -12.23 32.85
N ARG A 119 13.45 -13.21 33.61
CA ARG A 119 13.27 -14.58 33.12
C ARG A 119 12.19 -14.61 32.05
N THR A 120 11.06 -13.97 32.30
CA THR A 120 9.95 -13.87 31.33
C THR A 120 10.38 -13.13 30.07
N ALA A 121 11.10 -12.01 30.20
CA ALA A 121 11.63 -11.26 29.06
C ALA A 121 12.56 -12.11 28.19
N LEU A 122 13.52 -12.81 28.80
CA LEU A 122 14.44 -13.70 28.06
C LEU A 122 13.69 -14.83 27.34
N VAL A 123 12.73 -15.50 28.01
CA VAL A 123 11.94 -16.58 27.38
C VAL A 123 11.22 -16.08 26.12
N GLU A 124 10.55 -14.94 26.20
CA GLU A 124 9.78 -14.41 25.08
C GLU A 124 10.67 -13.84 23.96
N LEU A 125 11.81 -13.22 24.30
CA LEU A 125 12.78 -12.76 23.32
C LEU A 125 13.44 -13.93 22.59
N THR A 126 13.82 -15.00 23.29
CA THR A 126 14.38 -16.22 22.68
C THR A 126 13.36 -16.90 21.77
N ARG A 127 12.09 -16.98 22.20
CA ARG A 127 11.00 -17.48 21.33
C ARG A 127 10.89 -16.65 20.06
N ARG A 128 10.93 -15.32 20.18
CA ARG A 128 10.93 -14.41 19.02
C ARG A 128 12.14 -14.64 18.12
N GLN A 129 13.34 -14.80 18.68
CA GLN A 129 14.56 -15.05 17.92
C GLN A 129 14.40 -16.30 17.04
N GLN A 130 13.90 -17.41 17.59
CA GLN A 130 13.67 -18.65 16.85
C GLN A 130 12.68 -18.48 15.69
N GLU A 131 11.58 -17.75 15.91
CA GLU A 131 10.62 -17.44 14.84
C GLU A 131 11.23 -16.55 13.75
N LEU A 132 12.09 -15.60 14.13
CA LEU A 132 12.81 -14.75 13.19
C LEU A 132 13.84 -15.56 12.38
N GLU A 133 14.55 -16.51 12.99
CA GLU A 133 15.46 -17.44 12.31
C GLU A 133 14.72 -18.23 11.22
N HIS A 134 13.60 -18.86 11.56
CA HIS A 134 12.76 -19.57 10.59
C HIS A 134 12.29 -18.65 9.44
N THR A 135 11.92 -17.41 9.77
CA THR A 135 11.47 -16.42 8.78
C THR A 135 12.61 -15.99 7.85
N VAL A 136 13.81 -15.77 8.39
CA VAL A 136 15.02 -15.43 7.62
C VAL A 136 15.38 -16.58 6.68
N ASP A 137 15.40 -17.81 7.17
CA ASP A 137 15.71 -19.00 6.36
C ASP A 137 14.69 -19.19 5.23
N PHE A 138 13.40 -18.98 5.52
CA PHE A 138 12.36 -18.98 4.51
C PHE A 138 12.65 -17.98 3.37
N TYR A 139 12.98 -16.73 3.71
CA TYR A 139 13.24 -15.69 2.71
C TYR A 139 14.55 -15.92 1.96
N ARG A 140 15.60 -16.41 2.62
CA ARG A 140 16.85 -16.78 1.95
C ARG A 140 16.60 -17.82 0.86
N LEU A 141 15.93 -18.92 1.21
CA LEU A 141 15.55 -19.95 0.26
C LEU A 141 14.65 -19.43 -0.87
N ALA A 142 13.72 -18.52 -0.56
CA ALA A 142 12.89 -17.89 -1.59
C ALA A 142 13.74 -17.07 -2.57
N THR A 143 14.68 -16.24 -2.08
CA THR A 143 15.56 -15.44 -2.95
C THR A 143 16.49 -16.30 -3.80
N GLU A 144 17.00 -17.42 -3.28
CA GLU A 144 17.80 -18.38 -4.04
C GLU A 144 16.98 -18.98 -5.18
N ARG A 145 15.78 -19.49 -4.89
CA ARG A 145 14.88 -20.05 -5.92
C ARG A 145 14.53 -19.03 -7.01
N LEU A 146 14.25 -17.79 -6.64
CA LEU A 146 13.94 -16.72 -7.61
C LEU A 146 15.14 -16.43 -8.54
N ARG A 147 16.36 -16.47 -8.00
CA ARG A 147 17.59 -16.36 -8.80
C ARG A 147 17.79 -17.56 -9.72
N ASP A 148 17.58 -18.78 -9.23
CA ASP A 148 17.71 -20.01 -10.01
C ASP A 148 16.71 -20.09 -11.17
N MET A 149 15.51 -19.52 -10.98
CA MET A 149 14.51 -19.36 -12.03
C MET A 149 14.87 -18.28 -13.07
N GLY A 150 15.98 -17.54 -12.87
CA GLY A 150 16.40 -16.45 -13.76
C GLY A 150 15.52 -15.20 -13.67
N LEU A 151 14.73 -15.04 -12.59
CA LEU A 151 13.87 -13.87 -12.44
C LEU A 151 14.71 -12.65 -12.01
N GLU A 152 14.65 -11.58 -12.80
CA GLU A 152 15.38 -10.35 -12.51
C GLU A 152 14.98 -9.72 -11.17
N GLU A 153 15.95 -9.14 -10.45
CA GLU A 153 15.78 -8.61 -9.08
C GLU A 153 14.67 -7.57 -8.96
N ARG A 154 14.43 -6.77 -10.02
CA ARG A 154 13.36 -5.76 -10.04
C ARG A 154 11.96 -6.32 -9.77
N PHE A 155 11.74 -7.61 -9.98
CA PHE A 155 10.45 -8.27 -9.77
C PHE A 155 10.25 -8.82 -8.36
N TRP A 156 11.27 -8.77 -7.49
CA TRP A 156 11.19 -9.31 -6.12
C TRP A 156 11.89 -8.41 -5.09
N LEU A 157 11.90 -7.09 -5.34
CA LEU A 157 12.47 -6.09 -4.43
C LEU A 157 11.83 -6.11 -3.04
N ASP A 158 10.54 -6.44 -2.97
CA ASP A 158 9.80 -6.61 -1.71
C ASP A 158 10.36 -7.77 -0.88
N VAL A 159 10.64 -8.92 -1.50
CA VAL A 159 11.25 -10.09 -0.84
C VAL A 159 12.64 -9.74 -0.31
N LYS A 160 13.45 -9.03 -1.11
CA LYS A 160 14.78 -8.57 -0.71
C LYS A 160 14.73 -7.60 0.48
N TYR A 161 13.80 -6.65 0.44
CA TYR A 161 13.56 -5.72 1.55
C TYR A 161 13.15 -6.47 2.81
N LEU A 162 12.17 -7.38 2.72
CA LEU A 162 11.67 -8.15 3.85
C LEU A 162 12.77 -9.01 4.48
N LEU A 163 13.58 -9.69 3.67
CA LEU A 163 14.75 -10.44 4.17
C LEU A 163 15.68 -9.53 4.98
N THR A 164 16.08 -8.40 4.40
CA THR A 164 16.99 -7.43 5.03
C THR A 164 16.45 -6.95 6.38
N MET A 165 15.15 -6.63 6.44
CA MET A 165 14.53 -6.16 7.67
C MET A 165 14.42 -7.26 8.74
N ARG A 166 14.19 -8.52 8.34
CA ARG A 166 14.14 -9.65 9.28
C ARG A 166 15.52 -10.04 9.80
N GLU A 167 16.55 -9.97 8.97
CA GLU A 167 17.94 -10.17 9.40
C GLU A 167 18.38 -9.10 10.40
N ALA A 168 18.05 -7.83 10.13
CA ALA A 168 18.35 -6.73 11.05
C ALA A 168 17.64 -6.91 12.40
N GLU A 169 16.37 -7.30 12.38
CA GLU A 169 15.58 -7.53 13.60
C GLU A 169 16.07 -8.76 14.38
N LEU A 170 16.47 -9.83 13.68
CA LEU A 170 17.07 -11.02 14.29
C LEU A 170 18.38 -10.64 15.01
N ALA A 171 19.28 -9.94 14.32
CA ALA A 171 20.54 -9.50 14.89
C ALA A 171 20.31 -8.58 16.11
N TRP A 172 19.36 -7.66 16.02
CA TRP A 172 18.99 -6.79 17.13
C TRP A 172 18.47 -7.57 18.33
N THR A 173 17.57 -8.53 18.10
CA THR A 173 16.97 -9.35 19.17
C THR A 173 18.02 -10.23 19.85
N ALA A 174 18.88 -10.89 19.07
CA ALA A 174 19.98 -11.71 19.59
C ALA A 174 20.96 -10.88 20.44
N ASN A 175 21.28 -9.66 19.99
CA ASN A 175 22.14 -8.75 20.77
C ASN A 175 21.48 -8.35 22.09
N LEU A 176 20.19 -7.98 22.08
CA LEU A 176 19.47 -7.64 23.30
C LEU A 176 19.47 -8.80 24.31
N ILE A 177 19.22 -10.03 23.84
CA ILE A 177 19.29 -11.24 24.68
C ILE A 177 20.67 -11.34 25.33
N ALA A 178 21.74 -11.24 24.54
CA ALA A 178 23.11 -11.32 25.04
C ALA A 178 23.45 -10.20 26.05
N GLU A 179 22.92 -8.99 25.87
CA GLU A 179 23.09 -7.89 26.83
C GLU A 179 22.39 -8.16 28.17
N ILE A 180 21.18 -8.72 28.14
CA ILE A 180 20.43 -9.10 29.35
C ILE A 180 21.10 -10.29 30.05
N GLU A 181 21.57 -11.28 29.28
CA GLU A 181 22.24 -12.48 29.80
C GLU A 181 23.57 -12.14 30.48
N SER A 182 24.39 -11.32 29.83
CA SER A 182 25.68 -10.86 30.36
C SER A 182 25.55 -9.87 31.52
N GLY A 183 24.35 -9.30 31.75
CA GLY A 183 24.11 -8.26 32.74
C GLY A 183 24.63 -6.88 32.33
N ARG A 184 25.08 -6.71 31.07
CA ARG A 184 25.38 -5.38 30.51
C ARG A 184 24.15 -4.48 30.54
N LEU A 185 22.99 -5.05 30.24
CA LEU A 185 21.70 -4.43 30.47
C LEU A 185 21.12 -4.97 31.78
N ASP A 186 21.15 -4.14 32.83
CA ASP A 186 20.57 -4.48 34.12
C ASP A 186 19.04 -4.57 33.99
N TRP A 187 18.50 -5.79 34.11
CA TRP A 187 17.08 -6.06 33.97
C TRP A 187 16.41 -6.23 35.33
N LYS A 188 16.07 -5.10 35.96
CA LYS A 188 15.33 -5.07 37.22
C LYS A 188 13.82 -4.93 36.97
N PRO A 189 12.97 -5.76 37.58
CA PRO A 189 11.53 -5.57 37.49
C PRO A 189 11.10 -4.27 38.18
N ASP A 190 10.16 -3.58 37.53
CA ASP A 190 9.41 -2.40 38.00
C ASP A 190 10.23 -1.23 38.56
N LYS A 191 10.47 -0.25 37.68
CA LYS A 191 10.93 1.10 38.05
C LYS A 191 10.07 2.19 37.38
N ARG A 192 8.74 2.03 37.38
CA ARG A 192 7.85 3.07 36.81
C ARG A 192 8.04 4.46 37.43
N SER A 193 8.50 4.54 38.69
CA SER A 193 8.79 5.82 39.34
C SER A 193 9.98 6.57 38.72
N GLU A 194 10.94 5.89 38.09
CA GLU A 194 12.14 6.53 37.51
C GLU A 194 11.89 7.03 36.07
N LEU A 195 10.97 6.39 35.32
CA LEU A 195 10.66 6.77 33.93
C LEU A 195 9.82 8.05 33.81
N SER A 196 8.93 8.31 34.77
CA SER A 196 8.10 9.53 34.78
C SER A 196 8.88 10.81 35.06
N GLU A 197 10.09 10.71 35.64
CA GLU A 197 10.93 11.87 35.97
C GLU A 197 11.85 12.30 34.81
N VAL A 198 12.08 11.44 33.82
CA VAL A 198 13.18 11.62 32.84
C VAL A 198 12.71 11.95 31.41
N ILE A 199 11.51 11.53 31.00
CA ILE A 199 11.09 11.65 29.60
C ILE A 199 10.32 12.97 29.35
N GLY A 200 11.04 14.00 28.90
CA GLY A 200 10.45 15.12 28.15
C GLY A 200 10.03 14.69 26.72
N PRO A 201 9.21 15.48 26.01
CA PRO A 201 8.72 15.10 24.68
C PRO A 201 9.88 14.91 23.70
N PHE A 202 10.04 13.69 23.18
CA PHE A 202 10.91 13.45 22.03
C PHE A 202 10.27 14.11 20.81
N ASP A 203 10.90 15.17 20.30
CA ASP A 203 10.48 15.78 19.05
C ASP A 203 10.58 14.73 17.94
N THR A 204 9.42 14.34 17.41
CA THR A 204 9.38 13.54 16.19
C THR A 204 9.79 14.45 15.05
N PRO A 205 10.76 14.08 14.17
CA PRO A 205 11.05 14.87 12.98
C PRO A 205 9.75 15.01 12.19
N THR A 206 9.14 16.19 12.26
CA THR A 206 7.93 16.48 11.50
C THR A 206 8.37 16.44 10.05
N SER A 207 7.78 15.53 9.26
CA SER A 207 7.91 15.55 7.80
C SER A 207 7.44 16.92 7.31
N GLY A 208 8.40 17.82 7.14
CA GLY A 208 8.17 19.19 6.73
C GLY A 208 7.72 19.17 5.29
N ARG A 209 6.41 19.08 5.08
CA ARG A 209 5.79 19.45 3.81
C ARG A 209 6.01 20.96 3.66
N ARG A 210 7.14 21.36 3.08
CA ARG A 210 7.40 22.73 2.63
C ARG A 210 6.35 23.07 1.57
N THR A 211 5.21 23.59 2.00
CA THR A 211 4.38 24.41 1.13
C THR A 211 5.10 25.75 0.99
N ALA A 212 5.85 25.89 -0.11
CA ALA A 212 6.36 27.19 -0.52
C ALA A 212 5.14 28.08 -0.80
N LYS A 213 4.81 28.97 0.13
CA LYS A 213 3.89 30.08 -0.11
C LYS A 213 4.63 31.04 -1.05
N PRO A 214 4.06 31.44 -2.21
CA PRO A 214 4.70 32.45 -3.03
C PRO A 214 4.61 33.78 -2.29
N THR A 215 5.73 34.28 -1.80
CA THR A 215 5.86 35.64 -1.27
C THR A 215 5.77 36.60 -2.45
N ALA A 216 4.63 37.28 -2.57
CA ALA A 216 4.49 38.43 -3.45
C ALA A 216 5.37 39.57 -2.91
N THR A 217 6.43 39.89 -3.64
CA THR A 217 7.26 41.07 -3.39
C THR A 217 6.52 42.30 -3.92
N LYS A 218 6.22 43.24 -3.02
CA LYS A 218 5.69 44.57 -3.34
C LYS A 218 6.83 45.41 -3.96
N PRO A 219 6.62 46.17 -5.04
CA PRO A 219 7.68 46.98 -5.62
C PRO A 219 7.87 48.27 -4.80
N THR A 220 9.10 48.50 -4.34
CA THR A 220 9.55 49.81 -3.86
C THR A 220 10.06 50.64 -5.02
N ALA A 221 9.54 51.87 -5.10
CA ALA A 221 9.90 52.89 -6.06
C ALA A 221 11.39 53.27 -6.01
N GLY A 222 11.97 53.45 -7.19
CA GLY A 222 13.28 54.06 -7.40
C GLY A 222 13.32 54.71 -8.78
N ASN A 223 13.27 56.03 -8.81
CA ASN A 223 13.47 56.86 -9.99
C ASN A 223 14.88 56.68 -10.56
N GLY A 224 14.99 56.69 -11.89
CA GLY A 224 16.26 56.80 -12.60
C GLY A 224 16.04 56.69 -14.12
N ASP A 225 16.00 57.83 -14.79
CA ASP A 225 15.93 58.02 -16.23
C ASP A 225 16.91 57.14 -17.02
N THR A 226 16.46 56.57 -18.14
CA THR A 226 17.00 56.84 -19.49
C THR A 226 16.25 56.06 -20.58
N SER A 227 15.59 56.83 -21.45
CA SER A 227 15.58 56.73 -22.92
C SER A 227 15.36 55.38 -23.66
N THR A 228 14.30 55.42 -24.48
CA THR A 228 14.15 54.95 -25.88
C THR A 228 13.75 53.51 -26.25
N ASN A 229 12.63 53.48 -27.01
CA ASN A 229 12.16 52.52 -28.05
C ASN A 229 11.65 51.15 -27.56
N GLY A 230 10.49 50.61 -27.96
CA GLY A 230 9.46 51.00 -28.92
C GLY A 230 8.59 49.76 -29.24
N THR A 231 7.29 49.97 -29.46
CA THR A 231 6.41 49.21 -30.39
C THR A 231 5.74 47.89 -29.92
N THR A 232 4.43 48.01 -29.60
CA THR A 232 3.21 47.22 -30.00
C THR A 232 3.33 45.73 -30.38
N ASN A 233 2.44 44.78 -30.05
CA ASN A 233 0.96 44.68 -30.18
C ASN A 233 0.54 43.38 -29.42
N ASP A 234 -0.50 43.28 -28.59
CA ASP A 234 -1.97 43.34 -28.81
C ASP A 234 -2.58 42.08 -29.48
N ARG A 235 -3.50 41.42 -28.73
CA ARG A 235 -4.69 40.62 -29.14
C ARG A 235 -4.48 39.21 -29.75
N LEU A 236 -5.35 38.21 -29.62
CA LEU A 236 -6.67 38.00 -29.00
C LEU A 236 -6.87 36.46 -28.92
N ALA A 237 -7.64 35.98 -27.94
CA ALA A 237 -8.37 34.69 -28.00
C ALA A 237 -9.70 34.89 -28.79
N PRO A 238 -10.77 34.07 -28.69
CA PRO A 238 -10.97 32.69 -28.19
C PRO A 238 -11.95 31.84 -29.07
N ASP A 239 -12.36 30.70 -28.51
CA ASP A 239 -13.73 30.11 -28.49
C ASP A 239 -14.24 29.15 -29.58
N GLY A 240 -14.92 28.11 -29.08
CA GLY A 240 -15.97 27.37 -29.80
C GLY A 240 -16.13 25.89 -29.41
N GLY A 241 -17.03 25.61 -28.44
CA GLY A 241 -17.44 24.25 -28.04
C GLY A 241 -18.57 23.62 -28.89
N PRO A 242 -19.53 22.86 -28.30
CA PRO A 242 -19.68 21.41 -28.54
C PRO A 242 -21.13 20.93 -28.88
N GLY A 243 -21.32 19.62 -29.12
CA GLY A 243 -22.62 18.90 -29.09
C GLY A 243 -22.42 17.38 -29.34
N ALA A 244 -22.91 16.38 -28.60
CA ALA A 244 -24.20 16.04 -27.95
C ALA A 244 -25.07 15.06 -28.78
N GLY A 245 -25.55 13.98 -28.14
CA GLY A 245 -26.68 13.10 -28.57
C GLY A 245 -26.35 11.59 -28.58
N SER A 246 -26.74 10.77 -27.58
CA SER A 246 -28.05 10.05 -27.40
C SER A 246 -28.48 9.19 -28.61
N SER A 247 -29.06 7.98 -28.54
CA SER A 247 -29.69 7.17 -27.47
C SER A 247 -30.29 5.87 -28.07
N ASN A 248 -30.49 4.85 -27.22
CA ASN A 248 -31.68 3.94 -27.09
C ASN A 248 -32.05 2.79 -28.06
N GLY A 249 -32.53 1.70 -27.43
CA GLY A 249 -33.68 0.85 -27.85
C GLY A 249 -33.39 -0.66 -27.93
N ALA A 250 -33.71 -1.51 -26.94
CA ALA A 250 -35.01 -2.16 -26.63
C ALA A 250 -35.29 -3.50 -27.40
N GLY A 251 -35.59 -4.59 -26.66
CA GLY A 251 -35.92 -5.97 -27.14
C GLY A 251 -37.36 -6.12 -27.68
N PRO A 252 -38.13 -7.22 -27.45
CA PRO A 252 -37.85 -8.58 -26.92
C PRO A 252 -38.59 -9.72 -27.71
N ASP A 253 -38.82 -10.88 -27.05
CA ASP A 253 -39.78 -12.01 -27.33
C ASP A 253 -39.38 -13.10 -28.36
N HIS A 254 -39.71 -14.40 -28.28
CA HIS A 254 -40.69 -15.22 -27.52
C HIS A 254 -40.35 -16.75 -27.65
N HIS A 255 -40.80 -17.58 -26.67
CA HIS A 255 -41.29 -19.00 -26.69
C HIS A 255 -40.62 -20.10 -27.57
N THR A 256 -40.47 -21.39 -27.21
CA THR A 256 -41.42 -22.41 -26.66
C THR A 256 -40.68 -23.72 -26.28
N LYS A 257 -41.34 -24.57 -25.48
CA LYS A 257 -41.04 -25.94 -24.98
C LYS A 257 -40.75 -27.03 -26.06
N GLU A 258 -40.06 -28.11 -25.67
CA GLU A 258 -40.42 -29.55 -25.79
C GLU A 258 -39.26 -30.45 -25.27
N THR A 259 -39.41 -31.20 -24.17
CA THR A 259 -39.72 -32.64 -23.98
C THR A 259 -38.63 -33.68 -24.34
N SER A 260 -38.27 -34.44 -23.31
CA SER A 260 -37.68 -35.78 -23.16
C SER A 260 -37.19 -36.59 -24.37
N GLY A 261 -35.98 -37.13 -24.19
CA GLY A 261 -35.41 -38.33 -24.82
C GLY A 261 -34.13 -38.69 -24.09
#